data_AF-A0A3A1XJS6-F1
#
_entry.id   AF-A0A3A1XJS6-F1
#
_cell.length_a   1.000
_cell.length_b   1.000
_cell.length_c   1.000
_cell.angle_alpha   90.00
_cell.angle_beta   90.00
_cell.angle_gamma   90.00
#
_symmetry.space_group_name_H-M   'P 1'
#
loop_
_entity.id
_entity.type
_entity.pdbx_description
1 polymer ?
#
loop_
_entity_poly.entity_id
_entity_poly.type
_entity_poly.pdbx_seq_one_letter_code
_entity_poly.pdbx_strand_id
1 'polypeptide(L)'
;GIGQVLDLSIEMMQLDNPIQLAESSLNVFRWKTASYTTVAPLTLGFLAANMQPTEAYNLANSIGNSLGVAFQIADDLLDIVSDSKITGKPIGGDIREGKRAVLLADALQYGNDNEREILLKAYTSSTRSEDDVNKIIQIYHTSGAIEKSKKRIENLWNDSQQAIESSTLSDSGKAILHEISKRFIPEAWRNVQ
;
A
#
# COMPACT_ATOMS: atom_id res chain seq x y z
N GLY A 1 -3.96 -15.22 -11.47
CA GLY A 1 -2.47 -15.13 -11.42
C GLY A 1 -1.99 -15.24 -9.98
N ILE A 2 -0.67 -15.39 -9.74
CA ILE A 2 -0.08 -15.58 -8.38
C ILE A 2 -0.61 -14.54 -7.37
N GLY A 3 -0.78 -13.28 -7.76
CA GLY A 3 -1.33 -12.22 -6.89
C GLY A 3 -2.76 -12.45 -6.39
N GLN A 4 -3.64 -13.11 -7.15
CA GLN A 4 -5.01 -13.44 -6.70
C GLN A 4 -5.02 -14.60 -5.71
N VAL A 5 -4.12 -15.57 -5.90
CA VAL A 5 -3.95 -16.69 -4.96
C VAL A 5 -3.41 -16.19 -3.63
N LEU A 6 -2.48 -15.22 -3.67
CA LEU A 6 -1.94 -14.60 -2.46
C LEU A 6 -2.99 -13.78 -1.69
N ASP A 7 -3.89 -13.08 -2.39
CA ASP A 7 -4.99 -12.31 -1.76
C ASP A 7 -5.90 -13.22 -0.91
N LEU A 8 -6.39 -14.31 -1.51
CA LEU A 8 -7.20 -15.32 -0.83
C LEU A 8 -6.44 -15.97 0.34
N SER A 9 -5.13 -16.14 0.21
CA SER A 9 -4.31 -16.73 1.28
C SER A 9 -4.21 -15.82 2.51
N ILE A 10 -4.22 -14.49 2.32
CA ILE A 10 -4.17 -13.52 3.41
C ILE A 10 -5.49 -13.47 4.18
N GLU A 11 -6.62 -13.52 3.46
CA GLU A 11 -7.94 -13.62 4.09
C GLU A 11 -8.06 -14.84 5.01
N MET A 12 -7.29 -15.90 4.74
CA MET A 12 -7.24 -17.13 5.53
C MET A 12 -6.13 -17.18 6.60
N MET A 13 -5.22 -16.21 6.66
CA MET A 13 -4.12 -16.24 7.64
C MET A 13 -4.61 -16.20 9.10
N GLN A 14 -3.82 -16.69 10.04
CA GLN A 14 -4.16 -16.47 11.45
C GLN A 14 -3.74 -15.05 11.87
N LEU A 15 -4.49 -14.46 12.81
CA LEU A 15 -4.25 -13.11 13.32
C LEU A 15 -3.33 -13.09 14.56
N ASP A 16 -2.79 -14.25 14.93
CA ASP A 16 -1.93 -14.45 16.09
C ASP A 16 -0.48 -13.99 15.86
N ASN A 17 -0.05 -13.90 14.61
CA ASN A 17 1.25 -13.37 14.19
C ASN A 17 1.11 -12.09 13.33
N PRO A 18 1.00 -10.90 13.96
CA PRO A 18 0.86 -9.65 13.25
C PRO A 18 2.04 -9.32 12.31
N ILE A 19 3.26 -9.73 12.67
CA ILE A 19 4.46 -9.49 11.85
C ILE A 19 4.34 -10.22 10.51
N GLN A 20 4.00 -11.52 10.56
CA GLN A 20 3.81 -12.33 9.35
C GLN A 20 2.64 -11.81 8.50
N LEU A 21 1.58 -11.34 9.14
CA LEU A 21 0.44 -10.73 8.44
C LEU A 21 0.86 -9.47 7.68
N ALA A 22 1.64 -8.59 8.31
CA ALA A 22 2.17 -7.38 7.67
C ALA A 22 3.06 -7.72 6.46
N GLU A 23 4.00 -8.65 6.63
CA GLU A 23 4.89 -9.09 5.54
C GLU A 23 4.10 -9.68 4.37
N SER A 24 3.09 -10.50 4.67
CA SER A 24 2.26 -11.13 3.64
C SER A 24 1.42 -10.11 2.90
N SER A 25 0.79 -9.17 3.62
CA SER A 25 0.03 -8.05 3.01
C SER A 25 0.89 -7.22 2.08
N LEU A 26 2.09 -6.84 2.51
CA LEU A 26 3.03 -6.09 1.67
C LEU A 26 3.51 -6.91 0.46
N ASN A 27 3.66 -8.23 0.60
CA ASN A 27 3.99 -9.10 -0.52
C ASN A 27 2.86 -9.16 -1.56
N VAL A 28 1.58 -9.19 -1.15
CA VAL A 28 0.47 -9.07 -2.10
C VAL A 28 0.55 -7.76 -2.87
N PHE A 29 0.85 -6.65 -2.20
CA PHE A 29 1.00 -5.36 -2.88
C PHE A 29 2.14 -5.37 -3.91
N ARG A 30 3.28 -5.99 -3.58
CA ARG A 30 4.41 -6.18 -4.51
C ARG A 30 4.00 -7.02 -5.72
N TRP A 31 3.48 -8.22 -5.48
CA TRP A 31 3.27 -9.20 -6.56
C TRP A 31 2.05 -8.91 -7.44
N LYS A 32 1.00 -8.30 -6.88
CA LYS A 32 -0.24 -7.97 -7.61
C LYS A 32 -0.22 -6.52 -8.10
N THR A 33 -0.22 -5.57 -7.17
CA THR A 33 -0.44 -4.16 -7.49
C THR A 33 0.79 -3.57 -8.17
N ALA A 34 1.98 -3.69 -7.59
CA ALA A 34 3.18 -3.07 -8.14
C ALA A 34 3.52 -3.64 -9.54
N SER A 35 3.49 -4.97 -9.68
CA SER A 35 3.72 -5.65 -10.97
C SER A 35 2.89 -5.08 -12.12
N TYR A 36 1.57 -4.91 -11.94
CA TYR A 36 0.67 -4.49 -13.02
C TYR A 36 0.51 -2.97 -13.13
N THR A 37 0.53 -2.25 -12.01
CA THR A 37 0.18 -0.82 -11.94
C THR A 37 1.36 0.10 -12.23
N THR A 38 2.59 -0.37 -11.96
CA THR A 38 3.80 0.47 -12.09
C THR A 38 4.89 -0.21 -12.91
N VAL A 39 5.28 -1.44 -12.55
CA VAL A 39 6.41 -2.14 -13.21
C VAL A 39 6.10 -2.43 -14.68
N ALA A 40 4.93 -3.01 -15.00
CA ALA A 40 4.58 -3.31 -16.38
C ALA A 40 4.46 -2.05 -17.27
N PRO A 41 3.74 -0.97 -16.87
CA PRO A 41 3.70 0.28 -17.63
C PRO A 41 5.06 0.93 -17.83
N LEU A 42 5.92 0.96 -16.80
CA LEU A 42 7.28 1.48 -16.91
C LEU A 42 8.12 0.66 -17.89
N THR A 43 8.03 -0.68 -17.79
CA THR A 43 8.73 -1.60 -18.70
C THR A 43 8.31 -1.32 -20.15
N LEU A 44 7.00 -1.18 -20.41
CA LEU A 44 6.48 -0.84 -21.74
C LEU A 44 7.00 0.51 -22.23
N GLY A 45 7.03 1.53 -21.37
CA GLY A 45 7.58 2.85 -21.69
C GLY A 45 9.05 2.81 -22.08
N PHE A 46 9.87 2.07 -21.33
CA PHE A 46 11.30 1.89 -21.63
C PHE A 46 11.55 1.09 -22.90
N LEU A 47 10.78 0.02 -23.13
CA LEU A 47 10.83 -0.75 -24.38
C LEU A 47 10.46 0.11 -25.59
N ALA A 48 9.43 0.94 -25.48
CA ALA A 48 9.02 1.87 -26.54
C ALA A 48 10.10 2.94 -26.82
N ALA A 49 10.96 3.23 -25.84
CA ALA A 49 12.14 4.08 -25.99
C ALA A 49 13.39 3.33 -26.50
N ASN A 50 13.24 2.10 -26.99
CA ASN A 50 14.31 1.23 -27.51
C ASN A 50 15.36 0.76 -26.48
N MET A 51 15.02 0.77 -25.19
CA MET A 51 15.87 0.17 -24.15
C MET A 51 15.89 -1.37 -24.31
N GLN A 52 17.02 -2.01 -24.01
CA GLN A 52 17.12 -3.47 -24.07
C GLN A 52 16.17 -4.14 -23.07
N PRO A 53 15.49 -5.26 -23.41
CA PRO A 53 14.42 -5.81 -22.58
C PRO A 53 14.78 -6.11 -21.12
N THR A 54 15.97 -6.68 -20.88
CA THR A 54 16.44 -6.97 -19.52
C THR A 54 16.73 -5.70 -18.73
N GLU A 55 17.33 -4.69 -19.37
CA GLU A 55 17.59 -3.38 -18.75
C GLU A 55 16.28 -2.65 -18.43
N ALA A 56 15.34 -2.64 -19.38
CA ALA A 56 14.02 -2.06 -19.23
C ALA A 56 13.27 -2.66 -18.03
N TYR A 57 13.22 -3.99 -17.95
CA TYR A 57 12.57 -4.66 -16.83
C TYR A 57 13.27 -4.37 -15.49
N ASN A 58 14.61 -4.45 -15.45
CA ASN A 58 15.36 -4.24 -14.21
C ASN A 58 15.19 -2.82 -13.68
N LEU A 59 15.26 -1.81 -14.55
CA LEU A 59 15.04 -0.41 -14.18
C LEU A 59 13.57 -0.14 -13.80
N ALA A 60 12.62 -0.70 -14.55
CA ALA A 60 11.21 -0.59 -14.20
C ALA A 60 10.91 -1.24 -12.85
N ASN A 61 11.55 -2.36 -12.53
CA ASN A 61 11.40 -3.03 -11.25
C ASN A 61 12.05 -2.23 -10.10
N SER A 62 13.24 -1.64 -10.29
CA SER A 62 13.88 -0.84 -9.24
C SER A 62 13.07 0.40 -8.86
N ILE A 63 12.36 1.00 -9.83
CA ILE A 63 11.52 2.19 -9.61
C ILE A 63 10.10 1.79 -9.18
N GLY A 64 9.46 0.94 -9.97
CA GLY A 64 8.04 0.64 -9.88
C GLY A 64 7.67 -0.21 -8.67
N ASN A 65 8.55 -1.09 -8.21
CA ASN A 65 8.18 -2.01 -7.13
C ASN A 65 7.91 -1.25 -5.81
N SER A 66 8.76 -0.29 -5.43
CA SER A 66 8.51 0.58 -4.28
C SER A 66 7.35 1.55 -4.51
N LEU A 67 7.26 2.17 -5.70
CA LEU A 67 6.17 3.08 -6.04
C LEU A 67 4.79 2.42 -5.97
N GLY A 68 4.67 1.20 -6.50
CA GLY A 68 3.41 0.45 -6.53
C GLY A 68 2.97 -0.03 -5.15
N VAL A 69 3.90 -0.38 -4.26
CA VAL A 69 3.57 -0.67 -2.86
C VAL A 69 3.14 0.59 -2.14
N ALA A 70 3.87 1.71 -2.32
CA ALA A 70 3.48 3.00 -1.75
C ALA A 70 2.08 3.42 -2.21
N PHE A 71 1.78 3.23 -3.49
CA PHE A 71 0.46 3.49 -4.08
C PHE A 71 -0.65 2.70 -3.38
N GLN A 72 -0.45 1.40 -3.16
CA GLN A 72 -1.49 0.58 -2.51
C GLN A 72 -1.68 0.95 -1.03
N ILE A 73 -0.60 1.23 -0.29
CA ILE A 73 -0.72 1.69 1.10
C ILE A 73 -1.44 3.05 1.15
N ALA A 74 -1.16 3.94 0.21
CA ALA A 74 -1.82 5.22 0.07
C ALA A 74 -3.33 5.03 -0.21
N ASP A 75 -3.69 4.16 -1.15
CA ASP A 75 -5.10 3.83 -1.47
C ASP A 75 -5.84 3.27 -0.25
N ASP A 76 -5.25 2.30 0.46
CA ASP A 76 -5.80 1.74 1.70
C ASP A 76 -5.96 2.82 2.79
N LEU A 77 -5.05 3.79 2.88
CA LEU A 77 -5.19 4.93 3.80
C LEU A 77 -6.32 5.88 3.39
N LEU A 78 -6.53 6.11 2.09
CA LEU A 78 -7.62 6.97 1.62
C LEU A 78 -8.99 6.39 2.01
N ASP A 79 -9.12 5.06 2.00
CA ASP A 79 -10.35 4.39 2.42
C ASP A 79 -10.72 4.68 3.88
N ILE A 80 -9.74 5.02 4.74
CA ILE A 80 -9.98 5.27 6.17
C ILE A 80 -9.96 6.76 6.56
N VAL A 81 -9.21 7.62 5.86
CA VAL A 81 -9.06 9.04 6.26
C VAL A 81 -9.85 10.02 5.42
N SER A 82 -10.36 9.62 4.26
CA SER A 82 -11.00 10.55 3.33
C SER A 82 -12.44 10.84 3.76
N ASP A 83 -12.81 12.12 3.86
CA ASP A 83 -14.18 12.52 4.22
C ASP A 83 -15.15 11.96 3.16
N SER A 84 -16.19 11.24 3.60
CA SER A 84 -17.21 10.66 2.72
C SER A 84 -17.90 11.73 1.84
N LYS A 85 -17.88 13.00 2.26
CA LYS A 85 -18.37 14.14 1.47
C LYS A 85 -17.54 14.41 0.22
N ILE A 86 -16.27 14.01 0.18
CA ILE A 86 -15.35 14.23 -0.95
C ILE A 86 -15.38 13.05 -1.91
N THR A 87 -15.47 11.82 -1.39
CA THR A 87 -15.40 10.59 -2.21
C THR A 87 -16.76 10.08 -2.67
N GLY A 88 -17.85 10.50 -2.01
CA GLY A 88 -19.19 9.97 -2.24
C GLY A 88 -19.38 8.51 -1.80
N LYS A 89 -18.37 7.90 -1.17
CA LYS A 89 -18.37 6.52 -0.66
C LYS A 89 -18.30 6.50 0.87
N PRO A 90 -18.91 5.50 1.52
CA PRO A 90 -18.72 5.29 2.95
C PRO A 90 -17.25 4.95 3.26
N ILE A 91 -16.73 5.52 4.34
CA ILE A 91 -15.36 5.27 4.83
C ILE A 91 -15.27 3.81 5.32
N GLY A 92 -14.08 3.22 5.22
CA GLY A 92 -13.76 1.89 5.71
C GLY A 92 -14.41 0.78 4.89
N GLY A 93 -14.48 0.94 3.57
CA GLY A 93 -14.90 -0.12 2.65
C GLY A 93 -14.09 -1.40 2.85
N ASP A 94 -12.77 -1.27 2.88
CA ASP A 94 -11.83 -2.38 3.07
C ASP A 94 -12.02 -3.06 4.43
N ILE A 95 -12.27 -2.26 5.48
CA ILE A 95 -12.56 -2.79 6.81
C ILE A 95 -13.84 -3.62 6.77
N ARG A 96 -14.90 -3.12 6.12
CA ARG A 96 -16.22 -3.77 6.04
C ARG A 96 -16.16 -5.08 5.25
N GLU A 97 -15.35 -5.14 4.21
CA GLU A 97 -15.03 -6.36 3.45
C GLU A 97 -14.13 -7.33 4.25
N GLY A 98 -13.50 -6.85 5.32
CA GLY A 98 -12.66 -7.64 6.20
C GLY A 98 -11.25 -7.85 5.66
N LYS A 99 -10.81 -7.00 4.73
CA LYS A 99 -9.47 -7.02 4.13
C LYS A 99 -8.40 -6.93 5.22
N ARG A 100 -7.48 -7.89 5.22
CA ARG A 100 -6.41 -7.97 6.23
C ARG A 100 -5.15 -7.29 5.73
N ALA A 101 -5.22 -5.97 5.65
CA ALA A 101 -4.12 -5.11 5.20
C ALA A 101 -3.07 -4.87 6.30
N VAL A 102 -1.94 -4.26 5.91
CA VAL A 102 -0.84 -3.89 6.83
C VAL A 102 -1.31 -3.00 8.00
N LEU A 103 -2.37 -2.21 7.82
CA LEU A 103 -2.99 -1.42 8.89
C LEU A 103 -3.54 -2.29 10.03
N LEU A 104 -4.24 -3.38 9.70
CA LEU A 104 -4.72 -4.34 10.69
C LEU A 104 -3.54 -4.99 11.43
N ALA A 105 -2.54 -5.42 10.68
CA ALA A 105 -1.36 -6.05 11.24
C ALA A 105 -0.64 -5.13 12.24
N ASP A 106 -0.42 -3.86 11.88
CA ASP A 106 0.16 -2.89 12.81
C ASP A 106 -0.74 -2.64 14.02
N ALA A 107 -2.05 -2.50 13.82
CA ALA A 107 -2.97 -2.26 14.92
C ALA A 107 -3.00 -3.44 15.92
N LEU A 108 -2.93 -4.67 15.44
CA LEU A 108 -2.81 -5.87 16.29
C LEU A 108 -1.46 -5.95 17.01
N GLN A 109 -0.40 -5.36 16.43
CA GLN A 109 0.95 -5.38 16.98
C GLN A 109 1.19 -4.30 18.04
N TYR A 110 0.58 -3.13 17.87
CA TYR A 110 0.88 -1.94 18.69
C TYR A 110 -0.31 -1.43 19.50
N GLY A 111 -1.52 -1.94 19.26
CA GLY A 111 -2.68 -1.67 20.10
C GLY A 111 -2.58 -2.34 21.48
N ASN A 112 -3.31 -1.82 22.46
CA ASN A 112 -3.42 -2.44 23.78
C ASN A 112 -4.30 -3.71 23.75
N ASP A 113 -4.32 -4.46 24.85
CA ASP A 113 -5.02 -5.75 24.91
C ASP A 113 -6.52 -5.66 24.55
N ASN A 114 -7.20 -4.60 25.00
CA ASN A 114 -8.62 -4.39 24.69
C ASN A 114 -8.83 -4.04 23.21
N GLU A 115 -7.98 -3.20 22.63
CA GLU A 115 -8.01 -2.88 21.20
C GLU A 115 -7.75 -4.14 20.36
N ARG A 116 -6.78 -4.97 20.76
CA ARG A 116 -6.48 -6.24 20.10
C ARG A 116 -7.67 -7.19 20.16
N GLU A 117 -8.34 -7.32 21.29
CA GLU A 117 -9.54 -8.16 21.42
C GLU A 117 -10.67 -7.69 20.50
N ILE A 118 -10.91 -6.37 20.43
CA ILE A 118 -11.90 -5.78 19.52
C ILE A 118 -11.57 -6.12 18.07
N LEU A 119 -10.31 -5.94 17.64
CA LEU A 119 -9.87 -6.25 16.29
C LEU A 119 -10.04 -7.73 15.97
N LEU A 120 -9.63 -8.64 16.86
CA LEU A 120 -9.77 -10.08 16.66
C LEU A 120 -11.24 -10.49 16.52
N LYS A 121 -12.12 -9.96 17.37
CA LYS A 121 -13.55 -10.24 17.31
C LYS A 121 -14.16 -9.73 16.00
N ALA A 122 -13.82 -8.50 15.60
CA ALA A 122 -14.33 -7.95 14.36
C ALA A 122 -13.82 -8.73 13.13
N TYR A 123 -12.55 -9.13 13.13
CA TYR A 123 -11.91 -9.81 12.00
C TYR A 123 -12.11 -11.32 11.91
N THR A 124 -12.78 -11.91 12.90
CA THR A 124 -13.31 -13.29 12.86
C THR A 124 -14.81 -13.33 12.59
N SER A 125 -15.52 -12.19 12.67
CA SER A 125 -16.91 -12.06 12.26
C SER A 125 -17.07 -12.09 10.74
N SER A 126 -18.16 -12.70 10.27
CA SER A 126 -18.53 -12.70 8.84
C SER A 126 -19.01 -11.34 8.33
N THR A 127 -19.38 -10.44 9.23
CA THR A 127 -19.83 -9.08 8.91
C THR A 127 -19.28 -8.07 9.92
N ARG A 128 -19.12 -6.82 9.49
CA ARG A 128 -18.75 -5.69 10.35
C ARG A 128 -19.79 -4.58 10.15
N SER A 129 -20.40 -4.16 11.24
CA SER A 129 -21.34 -3.04 11.25
C SER A 129 -20.62 -1.70 11.10
N GLU A 130 -21.35 -0.62 10.83
CA GLU A 130 -20.78 0.74 10.82
C GLU A 130 -20.11 1.09 12.16
N ASP A 131 -20.65 0.61 13.28
CA ASP A 131 -20.03 0.79 14.59
C ASP A 131 -18.71 0.05 14.72
N ASP A 132 -18.59 -1.15 14.14
CA ASP A 132 -17.32 -1.88 14.10
C ASP A 132 -16.31 -1.15 13.25
N VAL A 133 -16.71 -0.66 12.07
CA VAL A 133 -15.84 0.13 11.18
C VAL A 133 -15.32 1.37 11.91
N ASN A 134 -16.21 2.15 12.53
CA ASN A 134 -15.83 3.35 13.28
C ASN A 134 -14.86 3.03 14.43
N LYS A 135 -15.10 1.96 15.19
CA LYS A 135 -14.19 1.51 16.27
C LYS A 135 -12.82 1.10 15.72
N ILE A 136 -12.78 0.35 14.63
CA ILE A 136 -11.53 -0.09 14.01
C ILE A 136 -10.72 1.11 13.52
N ILE A 137 -11.36 2.11 12.90
CA ILE A 137 -10.70 3.36 12.49
C ILE A 137 -10.10 4.08 13.70
N GLN A 138 -10.84 4.19 14.81
CA GLN A 138 -10.30 4.77 16.05
C GLN A 138 -9.08 3.99 16.56
N ILE A 139 -9.13 2.66 16.52
CA ILE A 139 -8.00 1.81 16.90
C ILE A 139 -6.79 2.04 15.96
N TYR A 140 -7.01 2.23 14.66
CA TYR A 140 -5.93 2.55 13.73
C TYR A 140 -5.24 3.89 14.06
N HIS A 141 -5.99 4.86 14.59
CA HIS A 141 -5.43 6.10 15.12
C HIS A 141 -4.67 5.87 16.43
N THR A 142 -5.27 5.25 17.44
CA THR A 142 -4.68 5.13 18.79
C THR A 142 -3.47 4.20 18.83
N SER A 143 -3.45 3.15 18.02
CA SER A 143 -2.31 2.22 17.89
C SER A 143 -1.13 2.80 17.09
N GLY A 144 -1.32 3.94 16.39
CA GLY A 144 -0.31 4.52 15.51
C GLY A 144 -0.11 3.78 14.18
N ALA A 145 -1.00 2.86 13.81
CA ALA A 145 -0.95 2.12 12.54
C ALA A 145 -0.98 3.05 11.31
N ILE A 146 -1.75 4.15 11.39
CA ILE A 146 -1.83 5.16 10.33
C ILE A 146 -0.47 5.84 10.11
N GLU A 147 0.17 6.29 11.19
CA GLU A 147 1.46 6.98 11.11
C GLU A 147 2.58 6.05 10.62
N LYS A 148 2.55 4.77 11.00
CA LYS A 148 3.45 3.76 10.46
C LYS A 148 3.26 3.58 8.95
N SER A 149 2.02 3.54 8.47
CA SER A 149 1.72 3.44 7.04
C SER A 149 2.18 4.67 6.26
N LYS A 150 1.97 5.88 6.81
CA LYS A 150 2.52 7.12 6.23
C LYS A 150 4.05 7.07 6.13
N LYS A 151 4.75 6.61 7.18
CA LYS A 151 6.21 6.49 7.14
C LYS A 151 6.69 5.44 6.12
N ARG A 152 5.96 4.33 5.95
CA ARG A 152 6.25 3.36 4.88
C ARG A 152 6.09 3.98 3.50
N ILE A 153 5.02 4.74 3.25
CA ILE A 153 4.80 5.45 1.99
C ILE A 153 5.97 6.38 1.71
N GLU A 154 6.39 7.18 2.68
CA GLU A 154 7.51 8.12 2.55
C GLU A 154 8.82 7.40 2.18
N ASN A 155 9.17 6.33 2.90
CA ASN A 155 10.37 5.56 2.63
C ASN A 155 10.35 4.92 1.23
N LEU A 156 9.23 4.27 0.87
CA LEU A 156 9.07 3.63 -0.44
C LEU A 156 9.06 4.64 -1.59
N TRP A 157 8.48 5.83 -1.36
CA TRP A 157 8.56 6.95 -2.28
C TRP A 157 10.02 7.36 -2.48
N ASN A 158 10.76 7.62 -1.40
CA ASN A 158 12.17 8.01 -1.47
C ASN A 158 13.02 6.96 -2.18
N ASP A 159 12.80 5.67 -1.93
CA ASP A 159 13.48 4.57 -2.63
C ASP A 159 13.24 4.63 -4.15
N SER A 160 11.99 4.87 -4.58
CA SER A 160 11.63 4.99 -5.99
C SER A 160 12.29 6.22 -6.65
N GLN A 161 12.28 7.36 -5.96
CA GLN A 161 12.89 8.59 -6.46
C GLN A 161 14.42 8.45 -6.55
N GLN A 162 15.05 7.81 -5.56
CA GLN A 162 16.48 7.51 -5.59
C GLN A 162 16.83 6.54 -6.73
N ALA A 163 15.99 5.55 -7.01
CA ALA A 163 16.17 4.65 -8.16
C ALA A 163 16.13 5.41 -9.51
N ILE A 164 15.26 6.42 -9.64
CA ILE A 164 15.24 7.31 -10.82
C ILE A 164 16.54 8.12 -10.89
N GLU A 165 16.94 8.78 -9.79
CA GLU A 165 18.12 9.67 -9.76
C GLU A 165 19.42 8.92 -10.04
N SER A 166 19.56 7.71 -9.51
CA SER A 166 20.72 6.83 -9.69
C SER A 166 20.78 6.15 -11.06
N SER A 167 19.72 6.23 -11.87
CA SER A 167 19.65 5.59 -13.17
C SER A 167 20.52 6.28 -14.25
N THR A 168 20.77 5.54 -15.33
CA THR A 168 21.48 5.98 -16.54
C THR A 168 20.61 6.77 -17.51
N LEU A 169 19.36 7.06 -17.15
CA LEU A 169 18.45 7.87 -17.97
C LEU A 169 18.99 9.29 -18.16
N SER A 170 18.61 9.92 -19.28
CA SER A 170 18.86 11.35 -19.47
C SER A 170 18.13 12.19 -18.42
N ASP A 171 18.60 13.41 -18.18
CA ASP A 171 17.96 14.35 -17.26
C ASP A 171 16.48 14.58 -17.61
N SER A 172 16.17 14.64 -18.91
CA SER A 172 14.79 14.74 -19.39
C SER A 172 13.95 13.51 -19.05
N GLY A 173 14.53 12.31 -19.13
CA GLY A 173 13.85 11.06 -18.77
C GLY A 173 13.58 10.98 -17.26
N LYS A 174 14.57 11.37 -16.44
CA LYS A 174 14.41 11.46 -14.97
C LYS A 174 13.31 12.45 -14.60
N ALA A 175 13.32 13.65 -15.19
CA ALA A 175 12.30 14.66 -14.94
C ALA A 175 10.87 14.17 -15.26
N ILE A 176 10.68 13.49 -16.40
CA ILE A 176 9.37 12.90 -16.76
C ILE A 176 8.93 11.84 -15.74
N LEU A 177 9.84 10.97 -15.32
CA LEU A 177 9.51 9.92 -14.35
C LEU A 177 9.15 10.51 -12.99
N HIS A 178 9.87 11.51 -12.50
CA HIS A 178 9.50 12.20 -11.26
C HIS A 178 8.09 12.81 -11.33
N GLU A 179 7.73 13.44 -12.45
CA GLU A 179 6.40 14.02 -12.65
C GLU A 179 5.29 12.96 -12.72
N ILE A 180 5.54 11.83 -13.37
CA ILE A 180 4.57 10.73 -13.45
C ILE A 180 4.42 10.05 -12.08
N SER A 181 5.53 9.74 -11.39
CA SER A 181 5.52 9.10 -10.07
C SER A 181 4.68 9.90 -9.07
N LYS A 182 4.75 11.24 -9.10
CA LYS A 182 3.94 12.10 -8.21
C LYS A 182 2.45 11.78 -8.29
N ARG A 183 1.93 11.36 -9.45
CA ARG A 183 0.49 11.08 -9.64
C ARG A 183 -0.01 9.85 -8.90
N PHE A 184 0.87 8.97 -8.44
CA PHE A 184 0.49 7.77 -7.71
C PHE A 184 0.18 8.05 -6.23
N ILE A 185 0.89 8.97 -5.59
CA ILE A 185 0.72 9.22 -4.15
C ILE A 185 0.05 10.58 -3.96
N PRO A 186 -0.99 10.77 -3.14
CA PRO A 186 -1.50 12.10 -2.79
C PRO A 186 -0.44 13.04 -2.24
N GLU A 187 -0.51 14.33 -2.59
CA GLU A 187 0.51 15.33 -2.19
C GLU A 187 0.67 15.45 -0.67
N ALA A 188 -0.43 15.30 0.07
CA ALA A 188 -0.45 15.32 1.53
C ALA A 188 0.48 14.27 2.19
N TRP A 189 0.90 13.24 1.45
CA TRP A 189 1.76 12.17 1.94
C TRP A 189 3.13 12.14 1.27
N ARG A 190 3.42 13.10 0.39
CA ARG A 190 4.76 13.30 -0.21
C ARG A 190 5.64 14.22 0.64
N ASN A 191 5.03 15.08 1.46
CA ASN A 191 5.67 16.16 2.19
C ASN A 191 5.44 16.01 3.71
N VAL A 192 6.07 15.02 4.33
CA VAL A 192 6.33 15.06 5.77
C VAL A 192 7.85 15.10 5.89
N GLN A 193 8.37 16.29 6.19
CA GLN A 193 9.80 16.57 6.35
C GLN A 193 10.38 15.92 7.59
#